data_AF-A0A7V2X9P2-F1
#
_entry.id   AF-A0A7V2X9P2-F1
#
_cell.length_a   1.000
_cell.length_b   1.000
_cell.length_c   1.000
_cell.angle_alpha   90.00
_cell.angle_beta   90.00
_cell.angle_gamma   90.00
#
_symmetry.space_group_name_H-M   'P 1'
#
loop_
_entity.id
_entity.type
_entity.pdbx_description
1 polymer ?
#
loop_
_entity_poly.entity_id
_entity_poly.type
_entity_poly.pdbx_seq_one_letter_code
_entity_poly.pdbx_strand_id
1 'polypeptide(L)' 'MRSYEGRLRVHFLPGYSPELNPSEGVWREVKSHRLGRAGVFTFADMKFKAMAALLHLARRTDKVQSLFHTSSPGYAA' A
#
# COMPACT_ATOMS: atom_id res chain seq x y z
N MET A 1 4.42 2.24 -20.79
CA MET A 1 4.52 3.29 -19.76
C MET A 1 4.32 4.63 -20.44
N ARG A 2 3.34 5.43 -19.98
CA ARG A 2 3.08 6.77 -20.54
C ARG A 2 3.65 7.82 -19.58
N SER A 3 4.39 8.78 -20.09
CA SER A 3 4.98 9.88 -19.31
C SER A 3 4.34 11.21 -19.71
N TYR A 4 4.02 12.06 -18.73
CA TYR A 4 3.53 13.41 -18.94
C TYR A 4 4.58 14.39 -18.41
N GLU A 5 5.40 14.92 -19.32
CA GLU A 5 6.45 15.89 -19.02
C GLU A 5 7.42 15.45 -17.90
N GLY A 6 7.58 14.13 -17.71
CA GLY A 6 8.44 13.56 -16.66
C GLY A 6 7.91 13.72 -15.22
N ARG A 7 6.78 14.41 -15.01
CA ARG A 7 6.19 14.66 -13.66
C ARG A 7 5.22 13.58 -13.21
N LEU A 8 4.69 12.81 -14.17
CA LEU A 8 3.77 11.72 -13.93
C LEU A 8 4.09 10.56 -14.87
N ARG A 9 4.30 9.38 -14.28
CA ARG A 9 4.51 8.12 -15.02
C ARG A 9 3.31 7.22 -14.75
N VAL A 10 2.64 6.79 -15.82
CA VAL A 10 1.48 5.89 -15.75
C VAL A 10 1.92 4.50 -16.21
N HIS A 11 1.73 3.53 -15.31
CA HIS A 11 2.03 2.13 -15.53
C HIS A 11 0.75 1.38 -15.91
N PHE A 12 0.89 0.39 -16.78
CA PHE A 12 -0.23 -0.48 -17.15
C PHE A 12 -0.44 -1.52 -16.05
N LEU A 13 -1.66 -1.62 -15.54
CA LEU A 13 -2.09 -2.67 -14.63
C LEU A 13 -3.14 -3.52 -15.39
N PRO A 14 -2.86 -4.80 -15.66
CA PRO A 14 -3.86 -5.69 -16.24
C PRO A 14 -5.12 -5.78 -15.37
N GLY A 15 -6.28 -5.97 -16.01
CA GLY A 15 -7.52 -6.23 -15.29
C GLY A 15 -7.43 -7.52 -14.48
N TYR A 16 -8.10 -7.57 -13.32
CA TYR A 16 -8.12 -8.73 -12.41
C TYR A 16 -6.74 -9.18 -11.89
N SER A 17 -5.74 -8.29 -11.86
CA SER A 17 -4.39 -8.60 -11.36
C SER A 17 -4.02 -7.81 -10.08
N PRO A 18 -4.72 -8.03 -8.95
CA PRO A 18 -4.44 -7.33 -7.69
C PRO A 18 -3.03 -7.62 -7.13
N GLU A 19 -2.46 -8.79 -7.40
CA GLU A 19 -1.12 -9.21 -6.99
C GLU A 19 0.01 -8.30 -7.53
N LEU A 20 -0.26 -7.63 -8.65
CA LEU A 20 0.67 -6.70 -9.28
C LEU A 20 0.59 -5.28 -8.69
N ASN A 21 -0.46 -4.97 -7.93
CA ASN A 21 -0.65 -3.66 -7.33
C ASN A 21 -0.01 -3.59 -5.92
N PRO A 22 1.10 -2.85 -5.73
CA PRO A 22 1.77 -2.77 -4.43
C PRO A 22 0.88 -2.19 -3.31
N SER A 23 -0.18 -1.44 -3.65
CA SER A 23 -1.12 -0.95 -2.64
C SER A 23 -1.87 -2.08 -1.93
N GLU A 24 -2.05 -3.25 -2.57
CA GLU A 24 -2.62 -4.42 -1.90
C GLU A 24 -1.74 -4.93 -0.77
N GLY A 25 -0.41 -4.83 -0.93
CA GLY A 25 0.55 -5.11 0.12
C GLY A 25 0.41 -4.14 1.30
N VAL A 26 0.25 -2.84 1.03
CA VAL A 26 -0.04 -1.82 2.06
C VAL A 26 -1.33 -2.17 2.81
N TRP A 27 -2.39 -2.55 2.09
CA TRP A 27 -3.65 -2.93 2.69
C TRP A 27 -3.54 -4.17 3.57
N ARG A 28 -2.74 -5.16 3.17
CA ARG A 28 -2.47 -6.35 3.99
C ARG A 28 -1.72 -5.99 5.28
N GLU A 29 -0.71 -5.14 5.22
CA GLU A 29 0.04 -4.68 6.38
C GLU A 29 -0.86 -3.93 7.37
N VAL A 30 -1.72 -3.04 6.87
CA VAL A 30 -2.62 -2.24 7.73
C VAL A 30 -3.75 -3.08 8.32
N LYS A 31 -4.42 -3.92 7.51
CA LYS A 31 -5.57 -4.72 7.95
C LYS A 31 -5.15 -5.89 8.85
N SER A 32 -4.24 -6.74 8.40
CA SER A 32 -3.94 -8.01 9.06
C SER A 32 -3.07 -7.86 10.30
N HIS A 33 -2.10 -6.93 10.27
CA HIS A 33 -1.12 -6.81 11.35
C HIS A 33 -1.47 -5.76 12.40
N ARG A 34 -2.39 -4.84 12.09
CA ARG A 34 -2.77 -3.74 13.01
C ARG A 34 -4.26 -3.70 13.29
N LEU A 35 -5.08 -3.33 12.32
CA LEU A 35 -6.52 -3.11 12.55
C LEU A 35 -7.23 -4.36 13.06
N GLY A 36 -6.96 -5.53 12.48
CA GLY A 36 -7.58 -6.80 12.89
C GLY A 36 -7.22 -7.24 14.31
N ARG A 37 -6.21 -6.62 14.94
CA ARG A 37 -5.76 -6.92 16.31
C ARG A 37 -6.04 -5.78 17.30
N ALA A 38 -6.51 -4.63 16.83
CA ALA A 38 -6.58 -3.41 17.63
C ALA A 38 -7.90 -3.20 18.39
N GLY A 39 -8.86 -4.12 18.25
CA GLY A 39 -10.20 -4.04 18.86
C GLY A 39 -10.93 -2.76 18.45
N VAL A 40 -11.69 -2.79 17.36
CA VAL A 40 -12.37 -1.61 16.80
C VAL A 40 -13.82 -1.55 17.29
N PHE A 41 -14.21 -0.46 17.95
CA PHE A 41 -15.54 -0.35 18.57
C PHE A 41 -16.45 0.69 17.90
N THR A 42 -15.88 1.65 17.17
CA THR A 42 -16.63 2.67 16.42
C THR A 42 -15.94 2.98 15.10
N PHE A 43 -16.64 3.61 14.18
CA PHE A 43 -16.05 4.08 12.92
C PHE A 43 -14.95 5.14 13.16
N ALA A 44 -15.15 6.04 14.13
CA ALA A 44 -14.16 7.05 14.47
C ALA A 44 -12.86 6.41 15.01
N ASP A 45 -12.99 5.42 15.88
CA ASP A 45 -11.87 4.62 16.40
C ASP A 45 -11.18 3.85 15.27
N MET A 46 -11.95 3.21 14.37
CA MET A 46 -11.40 2.54 13.19
C MET A 46 -10.55 3.49 12.34
N LYS A 47 -11.08 4.68 12.04
CA LYS A 47 -10.38 5.69 11.23
C LYS A 47 -9.09 6.14 11.91
N PHE A 48 -9.14 6.42 13.21
CA PHE A 48 -7.97 6.80 13.98
C PHE A 48 -6.89 5.72 13.95
N LYS A 49 -7.26 4.46 14.23
CA LYS A 49 -6.33 3.32 14.21
C LYS A 49 -5.77 3.04 12.82
N ALA A 50 -6.59 3.17 11.77
CA ALA A 50 -6.14 3.02 10.38
C ALA A 50 -5.09 4.09 10.02
N MET A 51 -5.32 5.34 10.42
CA MET A 51 -4.35 6.42 10.19
C MET A 51 -3.06 6.21 10.97
N ALA A 52 -3.13 5.82 12.24
CA ALA A 52 -1.96 5.50 13.03
C ALA A 52 -1.15 4.32 12.43
N ALA A 53 -1.83 3.31 11.89
CA ALA A 53 -1.21 2.18 11.20
C ALA A 53 -0.48 2.62 9.92
N LEU A 54 -1.11 3.45 9.10
CA LEU A 54 -0.52 4.00 7.88
C LEU A 54 0.69 4.89 8.18
N LEU A 55 0.59 5.78 9.17
CA LEU A 55 1.71 6.62 9.61
C LEU A 55 2.87 5.79 10.17
N HIS A 56 2.58 4.70 10.87
CA HIS A 56 3.62 3.78 11.29
C HIS A 56 4.31 3.10 10.11
N LEU A 57 3.55 2.59 9.13
CA LEU A 57 4.11 1.97 7.93
C LEU A 57 4.94 2.97 7.10
N ALA A 58 4.49 4.22 6.98
CA ALA A 58 5.23 5.27 6.27
C ALA A 58 6.61 5.55 6.87
N ARG A 59 6.79 5.36 8.18
CA ARG A 59 8.08 5.48 8.87
C ARG A 59 8.99 4.25 8.69
N ARG A 60 8.47 3.15 8.13
CA ARG A 60 9.19 1.91 7.85
C ARG A 60 9.54 1.85 6.37
N THR A 61 10.50 2.70 5.97
CA THR A 61 10.92 2.84 4.56
C THR A 61 11.43 1.52 3.97
N ASP A 62 12.09 0.68 4.78
CA ASP A 62 12.49 -0.69 4.46
C ASP A 62 11.31 -1.53 3.98
N LYS A 63 10.23 -1.49 4.74
CA LYS A 63 9.02 -2.27 4.46
C LYS A 63 8.31 -1.69 3.24
N VAL A 64 8.17 -0.38 3.16
CA VAL A 64 7.56 0.30 2.01
C VAL A 64 8.28 -0.09 0.72
N GLN A 65 9.61 0.02 0.67
CA GLN A 65 10.41 -0.38 -0.50
C GLN A 65 10.20 -1.86 -0.85
N SER A 66 10.18 -2.76 0.14
CA SER A 66 9.94 -4.19 -0.11
C SER A 66 8.60 -4.48 -0.78
N LEU A 67 7.54 -3.72 -0.46
CA LEU A 67 6.23 -3.86 -1.11
C LEU A 67 6.31 -3.51 -2.61
N PHE A 68 7.14 -2.53 -2.96
CA PHE A 68 7.37 -2.13 -4.34
C PHE A 68 8.33 -3.10 -5.10
N HIS A 69 9.00 -4.01 -4.42
CA HIS A 69 9.87 -5.03 -5.05
C HIS A 69 9.20 -6.41 -5.13
N THR A 70 8.22 -6.69 -4.27
CA THR A 70 7.55 -8.00 -4.22
C THR A 70 6.54 -8.17 -5.36
N SER A 71 5.92 -7.08 -5.79
CA SER A 71 5.03 -7.06 -6.96
C SER A 71 5.86 -6.75 -8.20
N SER A 72 6.34 -7.77 -8.92
CA SER A 72 6.83 -7.56 -10.30
C SER A 72 5.60 -7.50 -11.22
N PRO A 73 5.39 -6.41 -12.00
CA PRO A 73 6.13 -6.24 -13.25
C PRO A 73 6.53 -4.77 -13.55
N GLY A 74 7.80 -4.52 -13.88
CA GLY A 74 8.25 -3.37 -14.68
C GLY A 74 8.01 -1.94 -14.17
N TYR A 75 7.42 -1.71 -12.99
CA TYR A 75 7.24 -0.35 -12.43
C TYR A 75 8.38 0.08 -11.49
N ALA A 76 9.13 -0.86 -10.91
CA ALA A 76 10.18 -0.61 -9.92
C ALA A 76 11.58 -0.48 -10.55
N ALA A 77 11.65 0.11 -11.75
CA ALA A 77 12.89 0.45 -12.46
C ALA A 77 13.07 1.97 -12.56
#